data_AF-A0A444ZGM0-F1
#
_entry.id   AF-A0A444ZGM0-F1
#
_cell.length_a   1.000
_cell.length_b   1.000
_cell.length_c   1.000
_cell.angle_alpha   90.00
_cell.angle_beta   90.00
_cell.angle_gamma   90.00
#
_symmetry.space_group_name_H-M   'P 1'
#
loop_
_entity.id
_entity.type
_entity.pdbx_description
1 polymer ?
#
loop_
_entity_poly.entity_id
_entity_poly.type
_entity_poly.pdbx_seq_one_letter_code
_entity_poly.pdbx_strand_id
1 'polypeptide(L)'
;MSANANRICCGFIRSPSGWPDSPSGGTGAAPTSSLRPFRPPRTELLPAPQPSANGAQHSEPPDEDLDPEADEVDSFEQHVDNLFAASEALKCKRRKTTKFWDVKTIESDGTIKQLHLSVREAMKPPNGRNIVLRFNDRLQPVGNEAGILSGIVRMLGFDYTKFPICEKDWRKVRSRDKIYNECVKELFHFEEDSGGIIKRTILKMLGRAWKDTRNHLYHYFYKEDLTLEQNIKGRPPGITADHWRWFLDYRNSKETKEKCRKNVENQSKQLYTHTGGSKSLARLEEEEVI
;
A
#
# COMPACT_ATOMS: atom_id res chain seq x y z
N MET A 1 18.68 52.67 -34.49
CA MET A 1 19.28 51.76 -33.48
C MET A 1 18.11 51.27 -32.61
N SER A 2 17.47 50.12 -32.81
CA SER A 2 17.93 48.77 -33.21
C SER A 2 18.94 48.19 -32.22
N ALA A 3 18.82 47.00 -31.60
CA ALA A 3 17.70 46.04 -31.40
C ALA A 3 18.08 45.10 -30.21
N ASN A 4 17.38 44.02 -29.78
CA ASN A 4 16.17 43.31 -30.23
C ASN A 4 15.50 42.50 -29.07
N ALA A 5 14.36 41.84 -29.35
CA ALA A 5 13.85 40.51 -28.91
C ALA A 5 14.21 39.89 -27.52
N ASN A 6 13.34 39.15 -26.82
CA ASN A 6 12.13 38.42 -27.27
C ASN A 6 11.07 38.33 -26.14
N ARG A 7 9.81 38.70 -26.44
CA ARG A 7 8.61 38.34 -25.66
C ARG A 7 7.67 37.61 -26.61
N ILE A 8 7.36 36.35 -26.34
CA ILE A 8 6.33 35.61 -27.08
C ILE A 8 5.09 35.51 -26.19
N CYS A 9 4.03 36.20 -26.61
CA CYS A 9 2.69 36.03 -26.09
C CYS A 9 1.92 35.02 -26.95
N CYS A 10 1.24 34.08 -26.31
CA CYS A 10 0.04 33.40 -26.80
C CYS A 10 -0.85 33.17 -25.57
N GLY A 11 -2.17 33.33 -25.59
CA GLY A 11 -3.07 33.75 -26.67
C GLY A 11 -4.49 33.44 -26.20
N PHE A 12 -5.28 34.46 -25.87
CA PHE A 12 -6.53 34.30 -25.10
C PHE A 12 -7.76 34.54 -26.00
N ILE A 13 -8.42 33.49 -26.50
CA ILE A 13 -9.69 33.62 -27.25
C ILE A 13 -10.69 32.51 -26.87
N ARG A 14 -11.89 32.98 -26.46
CA ARG A 14 -13.22 32.34 -26.43
C ARG A 14 -13.49 31.09 -25.57
N SER A 15 -14.33 31.33 -24.55
CA SER A 15 -15.42 30.45 -24.14
C SER A 15 -16.37 30.11 -25.30
N PRO A 16 -17.06 28.97 -25.22
CA PRO A 16 -18.47 28.87 -25.62
C PRO A 16 -19.38 28.73 -24.39
N SER A 17 -20.47 29.49 -24.44
CA SER A 17 -21.68 29.32 -23.64
C SER A 17 -22.38 27.98 -23.89
N GLY A 18 -23.26 27.58 -22.95
CA GLY A 18 -24.40 26.73 -23.28
C GLY A 18 -24.54 25.48 -22.42
N TRP A 19 -25.24 25.60 -21.29
CA TRP A 19 -26.05 24.49 -20.79
C TRP A 19 -27.36 24.46 -21.58
N PRO A 20 -27.82 23.30 -22.05
CA PRO A 20 -29.23 23.04 -22.29
C PRO A 20 -29.79 22.20 -21.14
N ASP A 21 -30.97 22.60 -20.65
CA ASP A 21 -31.72 21.85 -19.65
C ASP A 21 -32.18 20.47 -20.17
N SER A 22 -32.34 19.53 -19.23
CA SER A 22 -33.00 18.24 -19.48
C SER A 22 -34.51 18.42 -19.72
N PRO A 23 -35.10 17.77 -20.73
CA PRO A 23 -36.51 17.40 -20.72
C PRO A 23 -36.72 15.97 -20.22
N SER A 24 -37.88 15.74 -19.61
CA SER A 24 -38.31 14.47 -19.01
C SER A 24 -38.98 13.52 -20.02
N GLY A 25 -38.88 12.21 -19.77
CA GLY A 25 -39.88 11.21 -20.18
C GLY A 25 -39.56 10.38 -21.44
N GLY A 26 -39.92 9.09 -21.42
CA GLY A 26 -39.98 8.27 -22.64
C GLY A 26 -39.51 6.81 -22.51
N THR A 27 -40.46 5.94 -22.13
CA THR A 27 -40.45 4.47 -22.25
C THR A 27 -39.85 3.90 -23.56
N GLY A 28 -39.13 2.77 -23.50
CA GLY A 28 -39.13 1.82 -24.64
C GLY A 28 -37.89 0.94 -24.91
N ALA A 29 -38.11 -0.38 -24.92
CA ALA A 29 -37.41 -1.43 -25.67
C ALA A 29 -35.91 -1.76 -25.41
N ALA A 30 -35.66 -3.07 -25.26
CA ALA A 30 -34.33 -3.68 -25.31
C ALA A 30 -34.03 -4.24 -26.72
N PRO A 31 -32.75 -4.50 -27.04
CA PRO A 31 -32.41 -5.58 -27.96
C PRO A 31 -31.32 -6.53 -27.41
N THR A 32 -31.73 -7.80 -27.31
CA THR A 32 -31.00 -9.04 -27.62
C THR A 32 -29.46 -9.06 -27.73
N SER A 33 -28.90 -9.95 -26.92
CA SER A 33 -27.63 -10.68 -27.07
C SER A 33 -27.17 -10.97 -28.51
N SER A 34 -25.85 -10.84 -28.73
CA SER A 34 -25.12 -11.62 -29.74
C SER A 34 -23.81 -12.17 -29.13
N LEU A 35 -23.87 -13.39 -28.61
CA LEU A 35 -22.70 -14.11 -28.10
C LEU A 35 -21.85 -14.63 -29.27
N ARG A 36 -20.61 -14.12 -29.41
CA ARG A 36 -19.55 -14.79 -30.17
C ARG A 36 -18.59 -15.46 -29.18
N PRO A 37 -18.38 -16.79 -29.24
CA PRO A 37 -17.40 -17.45 -28.40
C PRO A 37 -15.98 -17.02 -28.74
N PHE A 38 -15.21 -16.58 -27.75
CA PHE A 38 -13.76 -16.45 -27.89
C PHE A 38 -13.13 -17.85 -28.04
N ARG A 39 -12.26 -18.02 -29.03
CA ARG A 39 -11.34 -19.17 -29.10
C ARG A 39 -9.96 -18.72 -28.63
N PRO A 40 -9.35 -19.39 -27.62
CA PRO A 40 -7.95 -19.13 -27.28
C PRO A 40 -7.02 -19.66 -28.39
N PRO A 41 -5.84 -19.04 -28.61
CA PRO A 41 -4.82 -19.58 -29.50
C PRO A 41 -4.32 -20.95 -29.04
N ARG A 42 -4.01 -21.82 -30.00
CA ARG A 42 -3.55 -23.18 -29.77
C ARG A 42 -2.05 -23.15 -29.42
N THR A 43 -1.69 -23.52 -28.20
CA THR A 43 -0.28 -23.69 -27.81
C THR A 43 0.35 -24.83 -28.62
N GLU A 44 1.43 -24.55 -29.35
CA GLU A 44 2.28 -25.59 -29.93
C GLU A 44 3.15 -26.20 -28.82
N LEU A 45 3.10 -27.52 -28.66
CA LEU A 45 3.94 -28.26 -27.73
C LEU A 45 5.31 -28.54 -28.37
N LEU A 46 6.38 -28.02 -27.78
CA LEU A 46 7.74 -28.41 -28.11
C LEU A 46 8.05 -29.83 -27.57
N PRO A 47 8.96 -30.61 -28.19
CA PRO A 47 9.16 -32.02 -27.86
C PRO A 47 9.85 -32.23 -26.50
N ALA A 48 9.47 -33.31 -25.80
CA ALA A 48 10.08 -33.73 -24.55
C ALA A 48 11.47 -34.36 -24.75
N PRO A 49 12.49 -34.05 -23.92
CA PRO A 49 13.74 -34.78 -23.89
C PRO A 49 13.56 -36.22 -23.37
N GLN A 50 14.25 -37.18 -23.98
CA GLN A 50 14.27 -38.59 -23.53
C GLN A 50 15.26 -38.78 -22.35
N PRO A 51 15.02 -39.74 -21.44
CA PRO A 51 15.88 -39.97 -20.28
C PRO A 51 17.12 -40.79 -20.66
N SER A 52 18.30 -40.35 -20.21
CA SER A 52 19.51 -41.18 -20.18
C SER A 52 19.87 -41.49 -18.74
N ALA A 53 20.11 -42.77 -18.44
CA ALA A 53 20.46 -43.23 -17.11
C ALA A 53 21.95 -42.98 -16.80
N ASN A 54 22.22 -42.61 -15.54
CA ASN A 54 23.45 -42.64 -14.73
C ASN A 54 23.24 -41.54 -13.68
N GLY A 55 23.34 -41.73 -12.37
CA GLY A 55 24.11 -42.65 -11.56
C GLY A 55 24.48 -41.82 -10.32
N ALA A 56 24.06 -42.24 -9.12
CA ALA A 56 23.98 -41.33 -7.98
C ALA A 56 25.35 -40.83 -7.47
N GLN A 57 25.43 -39.55 -7.10
CA GLN A 57 26.05 -39.11 -5.84
C GLN A 57 25.26 -37.93 -5.25
N HIS A 58 25.08 -37.92 -3.93
CA HIS A 58 24.62 -36.75 -3.21
C HIS A 58 25.71 -35.69 -3.21
N SER A 59 25.34 -34.43 -3.47
CA SER A 59 26.13 -33.26 -3.11
C SER A 59 25.15 -32.16 -2.77
N GLU A 60 25.24 -31.63 -1.55
CA GLU A 60 24.42 -30.50 -1.11
C GLU A 60 24.72 -29.28 -1.99
N PRO A 61 23.71 -28.52 -2.46
CA PRO A 61 23.96 -27.23 -3.07
C PRO A 61 24.48 -26.27 -1.98
N PRO A 62 25.49 -25.43 -2.26
CA PRO A 62 25.96 -24.44 -1.30
C PRO A 62 24.88 -23.41 -1.03
N ASP A 63 24.84 -22.87 0.19
CA ASP A 63 24.03 -21.71 0.55
C ASP A 63 24.48 -20.50 -0.29
N GLU A 64 23.84 -20.26 -1.43
CA GLU A 64 23.92 -18.97 -2.10
C GLU A 64 23.17 -17.94 -1.23
N ASP A 65 23.96 -17.13 -0.53
CA ASP A 65 23.53 -15.96 0.22
C ASP A 65 22.98 -14.90 -0.76
N LEU A 66 21.73 -15.10 -1.19
CA LEU A 66 21.06 -14.29 -2.18
C LEU A 66 20.88 -12.86 -1.66
N ASP A 67 21.73 -11.96 -2.16
CA ASP A 67 21.62 -10.52 -1.96
C ASP A 67 20.20 -10.03 -2.31
N PRO A 68 19.39 -9.63 -1.32
CA PRO A 68 17.98 -9.31 -1.53
C PRO A 68 17.77 -7.87 -2.05
N GLU A 69 18.82 -7.18 -2.53
CA GLU A 69 18.72 -5.82 -3.07
C GLU A 69 18.24 -5.76 -4.54
N ALA A 70 18.14 -6.91 -5.23
CA ALA A 70 17.78 -6.95 -6.67
C ALA A 70 16.26 -6.93 -7.00
N ASP A 71 15.38 -7.42 -6.11
CA ASP A 71 13.98 -7.79 -6.47
C ASP A 71 12.87 -7.11 -5.63
N GLU A 72 13.02 -5.83 -5.26
CA GLU A 72 11.87 -4.97 -4.93
C GLU A 72 11.59 -3.97 -6.06
N VAL A 73 10.85 -4.41 -7.08
CA VAL A 73 10.21 -3.51 -8.05
C VAL A 73 9.29 -2.55 -7.30
N ASP A 74 9.65 -1.27 -7.30
CA ASP A 74 8.98 -0.19 -6.54
C ASP A 74 7.65 0.23 -7.20
N SER A 75 6.71 -0.72 -7.27
CA SER A 75 5.39 -0.54 -7.84
C SER A 75 4.44 0.15 -6.86
N PHE A 76 4.57 1.46 -6.64
CA PHE A 76 3.48 2.26 -6.06
C PHE A 76 3.49 3.78 -6.37
N GLU A 77 3.10 4.17 -7.59
CA GLU A 77 2.19 5.30 -7.72
C GLU A 77 0.91 4.87 -8.46
N GLN A 78 -0.14 4.57 -7.70
CA GLN A 78 -1.51 4.59 -8.23
C GLN A 78 -2.36 5.54 -7.39
N HIS A 79 -2.45 6.78 -7.87
CA HIS A 79 -3.64 7.62 -7.76
C HIS A 79 -4.36 7.65 -6.40
N VAL A 80 -3.85 8.46 -5.47
CA VAL A 80 -4.61 8.91 -4.29
C VAL A 80 -5.14 10.32 -4.53
N ASP A 81 -6.07 10.45 -5.48
CA ASP A 81 -7.07 11.51 -5.30
C ASP A 81 -7.85 11.16 -4.03
N ASN A 82 -7.88 12.11 -3.10
CA ASN A 82 -8.96 12.32 -2.15
C ASN A 82 -9.22 11.19 -1.10
N LEU A 83 -9.26 11.43 0.22
CA LEU A 83 -9.09 12.64 1.07
C LEU A 83 -9.57 12.21 2.52
N PHE A 84 -8.84 12.42 3.66
CA PHE A 84 -9.41 12.79 5.01
C PHE A 84 -8.42 13.36 6.07
N ALA A 85 -8.68 14.62 6.47
CA ALA A 85 -8.29 15.34 7.70
C ALA A 85 -6.82 15.62 8.06
N ALA A 86 -6.45 16.91 7.97
CA ALA A 86 -5.41 17.54 8.78
C ALA A 86 -5.96 17.75 10.20
N SER A 87 -5.82 16.71 11.03
CA SER A 87 -6.50 16.43 12.31
C SER A 87 -8.04 16.34 12.21
N GLU A 88 -8.74 17.43 11.85
CA GLU A 88 -10.11 17.43 11.28
C GLU A 88 -10.33 18.49 10.18
N ALA A 89 -9.28 19.24 9.81
CA ALA A 89 -9.32 20.44 8.97
C ALA A 89 -8.81 20.27 7.52
N LEU A 90 -8.67 19.03 7.03
CA LEU A 90 -8.61 18.76 5.59
C LEU A 90 -9.93 18.08 5.26
N LYS A 91 -10.81 18.75 4.51
CA LYS A 91 -12.16 18.25 4.21
C LYS A 91 -12.24 17.57 2.87
N CYS A 92 -13.00 16.48 2.85
CA CYS A 92 -12.40 15.33 2.26
C CYS A 92 -13.41 14.28 1.75
N LYS A 93 -13.53 14.16 0.42
CA LYS A 93 -14.55 13.35 -0.27
C LYS A 93 -13.96 12.15 -1.00
N ARG A 94 -14.01 10.93 -0.44
CA ARG A 94 -14.07 9.70 -1.27
C ARG A 94 -14.79 8.53 -0.60
N ARG A 95 -15.18 7.59 -1.47
CA ARG A 95 -16.13 6.47 -1.37
C ARG A 95 -16.24 5.76 0.00
N LYS A 96 -17.46 5.34 0.34
CA LYS A 96 -17.82 4.55 1.53
C LYS A 96 -17.02 3.23 1.58
N THR A 97 -15.91 3.21 2.31
CA THR A 97 -15.32 1.97 2.80
C THR A 97 -16.27 1.31 3.78
N THR A 98 -16.38 -0.02 3.77
CA THR A 98 -17.13 -0.77 4.78
C THR A 98 -16.57 -0.42 6.15
N LYS A 99 -17.36 0.27 6.97
CA LYS A 99 -16.89 0.84 8.24
C LYS A 99 -16.58 -0.24 9.29
N PHE A 100 -17.17 -1.41 9.12
CA PHE A 100 -17.15 -2.54 10.03
C PHE A 100 -16.96 -3.83 9.23
N TRP A 101 -16.45 -4.87 9.87
CA TRP A 101 -16.13 -6.16 9.28
C TRP A 101 -16.56 -7.27 10.24
N ASP A 102 -17.21 -8.30 9.71
CA ASP A 102 -17.52 -9.50 10.47
C ASP A 102 -16.26 -10.34 10.65
N VAL A 103 -15.80 -10.46 11.89
CA VAL A 103 -14.55 -11.12 12.27
C VAL A 103 -14.76 -12.13 13.39
N LYS A 104 -13.95 -13.19 13.40
CA LYS A 104 -13.89 -14.12 14.53
C LYS A 104 -12.94 -13.58 15.61
N THR A 105 -13.35 -13.62 16.87
CA THR A 105 -12.51 -13.30 18.03
C THR A 105 -12.49 -14.46 19.01
N ILE A 106 -11.35 -14.70 19.65
CA ILE A 106 -11.19 -15.66 20.75
C ILE A 106 -11.11 -14.90 22.07
N GLU A 107 -11.88 -15.33 23.08
CA GLU A 107 -11.79 -14.83 24.46
C GLU A 107 -10.79 -15.67 25.28
N SER A 108 -10.34 -15.17 26.45
CA SER A 108 -9.37 -15.87 27.32
C SER A 108 -9.76 -17.28 27.77
N ASP A 109 -11.05 -17.63 27.72
CA ASP A 109 -11.57 -18.97 28.05
C ASP A 109 -11.57 -19.95 26.85
N GLY A 110 -11.10 -19.49 25.67
CA GLY A 110 -11.11 -20.24 24.42
C GLY A 110 -12.38 -20.07 23.59
N THR A 111 -13.40 -19.35 24.08
CA THR A 111 -14.67 -19.17 23.36
C THR A 111 -14.46 -18.32 22.10
N ILE A 112 -14.81 -18.88 20.94
CA ILE A 112 -14.82 -18.15 19.67
C ILE A 112 -16.19 -17.48 19.47
N LYS A 113 -16.18 -16.16 19.24
CA LYS A 113 -17.37 -15.34 18.94
C LYS A 113 -17.19 -14.61 17.61
N GLN A 114 -18.29 -14.31 16.93
CA GLN A 114 -18.29 -13.47 15.72
C GLN A 114 -18.75 -12.06 16.10
N LEU A 115 -17.96 -11.05 15.76
CA LEU A 115 -18.23 -9.64 16.05
C LEU A 115 -18.15 -8.80 14.77
N HIS A 116 -18.97 -7.75 14.71
CA HIS A 116 -18.97 -6.76 13.63
C HIS A 116 -18.14 -5.54 14.07
N LEU A 117 -16.86 -5.47 13.70
CA LEU A 117 -15.90 -4.49 14.24
C LEU A 117 -15.36 -3.52 13.19
N SER A 118 -15.23 -2.25 13.56
CA SER A 118 -14.40 -1.29 12.82
C SER A 118 -12.93 -1.41 13.22
N VAL A 119 -12.03 -0.91 12.35
CA VAL A 119 -10.59 -0.81 12.63
C VAL A 119 -10.31 -0.05 13.93
N ARG A 120 -11.10 0.97 14.27
CA ARG A 120 -10.91 1.78 15.50
C ARG A 120 -11.38 1.07 16.77
N GLU A 121 -12.36 0.18 16.67
CA GLU A 121 -12.79 -0.66 17.79
C GLU A 121 -11.82 -1.81 18.01
N ALA A 122 -11.40 -2.47 16.93
CA ALA A 122 -10.38 -3.52 16.95
C ALA A 122 -9.02 -3.06 17.53
N MET A 123 -8.71 -1.76 17.45
CA MET A 123 -7.48 -1.18 18.00
C MET A 123 -7.56 -0.84 19.50
N LYS A 124 -8.75 -0.91 20.11
CA LYS A 124 -8.91 -0.84 21.57
C LYS A 124 -8.79 -2.28 22.08
N PRO A 125 -7.76 -2.63 22.88
CA PRO A 125 -7.62 -3.98 23.40
C PRO A 125 -8.90 -4.37 24.14
N PRO A 126 -9.68 -5.35 23.66
CA PRO A 126 -10.84 -5.80 24.40
C PRO A 126 -10.34 -6.67 25.54
N ASN A 127 -10.85 -6.44 26.76
CA ASN A 127 -10.59 -7.19 28.00
C ASN A 127 -10.39 -8.71 27.78
N GLY A 128 -9.18 -9.16 27.46
CA GLY A 128 -8.87 -10.56 27.14
C GLY A 128 -9.52 -11.12 25.86
N ARG A 129 -9.58 -10.37 24.75
CA ARG A 129 -10.03 -10.90 23.44
C ARG A 129 -9.11 -10.54 22.28
N ASN A 130 -8.79 -11.52 21.44
CA ASN A 130 -7.93 -11.35 20.26
C ASN A 130 -8.71 -11.68 18.98
N ILE A 131 -8.41 -11.00 17.87
CA ILE A 131 -9.00 -11.29 16.56
C ILE A 131 -8.27 -12.50 15.94
N VAL A 132 -9.00 -13.53 15.51
CA VAL A 132 -8.42 -14.75 14.94
C VAL A 132 -7.98 -14.49 13.50
N LEU A 133 -6.69 -14.26 13.29
CA LEU A 133 -6.13 -13.95 11.98
C LEU A 133 -5.85 -15.24 11.21
N ARG A 134 -6.51 -15.41 10.06
CA ARG A 134 -6.30 -16.56 9.17
C ARG A 134 -5.27 -16.28 8.09
N PHE A 135 -4.55 -17.31 7.70
CA PHE A 135 -3.59 -17.33 6.61
C PHE A 135 -3.94 -18.43 5.62
N ASN A 136 -3.63 -18.24 4.34
CA ASN A 136 -3.68 -19.29 3.33
C ASN A 136 -2.39 -20.14 3.37
N ASP A 137 -2.32 -21.19 2.54
CA ASP A 137 -1.16 -22.10 2.41
C ASP A 137 0.15 -21.37 2.04
N ARG A 138 0.05 -20.14 1.51
CA ARG A 138 1.19 -19.27 1.17
C ARG A 138 1.59 -18.33 2.31
N LEU A 139 1.02 -18.53 3.51
CA LEU A 139 1.24 -17.73 4.72
C LEU A 139 0.93 -16.23 4.52
N GLN A 140 -0.08 -15.94 3.69
CA GLN A 140 -0.59 -14.58 3.46
C GLN A 140 -1.91 -14.39 4.23
N PRO A 141 -2.13 -13.24 4.89
CA PRO A 141 -3.34 -13.02 5.67
C PRO A 141 -4.56 -12.89 4.76
N VAL A 142 -5.62 -13.64 5.06
CA VAL A 142 -6.87 -13.73 4.27
C VAL A 142 -8.13 -13.36 5.08
N GLY A 143 -9.29 -13.32 4.39
CA GLY A 143 -10.58 -13.02 5.02
C GLY A 143 -10.82 -11.55 5.39
N ASN A 144 -11.78 -11.31 6.28
CA ASN A 144 -12.12 -9.98 6.79
C ASN A 144 -11.10 -9.47 7.80
N GLU A 145 -10.52 -10.39 8.56
CA GLU A 145 -9.51 -10.17 9.59
C GLU A 145 -8.23 -9.57 9.00
N ALA A 146 -7.81 -10.00 7.81
CA ALA A 146 -6.74 -9.36 7.03
C ALA A 146 -7.08 -7.91 6.61
N GLY A 147 -8.36 -7.59 6.42
CA GLY A 147 -8.84 -6.22 6.20
C GLY A 147 -8.66 -5.34 7.44
N ILE A 148 -9.01 -5.86 8.62
CA ILE A 148 -8.76 -5.20 9.91
C ILE A 148 -7.27 -5.03 10.16
N LEU A 149 -6.45 -6.06 9.93
CA LEU A 149 -4.98 -6.01 10.03
C LEU A 149 -4.41 -4.89 9.15
N SER A 150 -4.81 -4.82 7.87
CA SER A 150 -4.37 -3.75 6.96
C SER A 150 -4.72 -2.35 7.48
N GLY A 151 -5.91 -2.20 8.06
CA GLY A 151 -6.34 -0.96 8.72
C GLY A 151 -5.51 -0.60 9.96
N ILE A 152 -5.26 -1.57 10.84
CA ILE A 152 -4.46 -1.38 12.06
C ILE A 152 -3.00 -1.09 11.72
N VAL A 153 -2.40 -1.84 10.79
CA VAL A 153 -1.04 -1.61 10.28
C VAL A 153 -0.90 -0.20 9.70
N ARG A 154 -1.90 0.28 8.95
CA ARG A 154 -1.93 1.67 8.46
C ARG A 154 -1.98 2.67 9.61
N MET A 155 -2.88 2.48 10.58
CA MET A 155 -2.98 3.35 11.76
C MET A 155 -1.68 3.38 12.59
N LEU A 156 -1.02 2.23 12.76
CA LEU A 156 0.28 2.13 13.40
C LEU A 156 1.35 2.90 12.63
N GLY A 157 1.37 2.82 11.29
CA GLY A 157 2.28 3.59 10.44
C GLY A 157 2.17 5.12 10.56
N PHE A 158 1.03 5.63 11.04
CA PHE A 158 0.81 7.05 11.38
C PHE A 158 1.34 7.46 12.77
N ASP A 159 1.74 6.51 13.62
CA ASP A 159 2.26 6.80 14.96
C ASP A 159 3.78 7.09 14.94
N TYR A 160 4.12 8.36 14.77
CA TYR A 160 5.53 8.83 14.73
C TYR A 160 6.28 8.66 16.04
N THR A 161 5.60 8.38 17.15
CA THR A 161 6.25 8.06 18.44
C THR A 161 6.81 6.64 18.43
N LYS A 162 6.15 5.73 17.70
CA LYS A 162 6.56 4.34 17.48
C LYS A 162 7.48 4.19 16.27
N PHE A 163 7.23 4.97 15.22
CA PHE A 163 7.98 4.92 13.97
C PHE A 163 8.71 6.24 13.66
N PRO A 164 10.03 6.34 13.94
CA PRO A 164 10.80 7.54 13.62
C PRO A 164 10.82 7.81 12.11
N ILE A 165 10.54 9.06 11.73
CA ILE A 165 10.51 9.50 10.34
C ILE A 165 11.90 9.88 9.78
N CYS A 166 12.88 10.09 10.65
CA CYS A 166 14.25 10.47 10.30
C CYS A 166 15.08 9.29 9.78
N GLU A 167 14.69 8.05 10.08
CA GLU A 167 15.37 6.86 9.59
C GLU A 167 15.31 6.75 8.07
N LYS A 168 16.46 6.63 7.41
CA LYS A 168 16.53 6.58 5.94
C LYS A 168 15.94 5.29 5.38
N ASP A 169 16.07 4.19 6.13
CA ASP A 169 15.76 2.83 5.72
C ASP A 169 14.92 2.11 6.78
N TRP A 170 13.91 1.35 6.35
CA TRP A 170 13.09 0.49 7.19
C TRP A 170 13.93 -0.53 7.98
N ARG A 171 15.03 -1.01 7.41
CA ARG A 171 15.95 -1.95 8.07
C ARG A 171 16.61 -1.35 9.33
N LYS A 172 16.63 -0.03 9.47
CA LYS A 172 17.21 0.69 10.62
C LYS A 172 16.19 1.01 11.73
N VAL A 173 14.89 0.84 11.46
CA VAL A 173 13.81 1.06 12.44
C VAL A 173 13.83 -0.03 13.51
N ARG A 174 14.59 0.18 14.59
CA ARG A 174 14.78 -0.79 15.68
C ARG A 174 13.49 -1.16 16.43
N SER A 175 12.47 -0.29 16.40
CA SER A 175 11.20 -0.52 17.09
C SER A 175 10.26 -1.50 16.37
N ARG A 176 10.51 -1.87 15.11
CA ARG A 176 9.57 -2.67 14.30
C ARG A 176 9.20 -4.03 14.90
N ASP A 177 10.18 -4.76 15.47
CA ASP A 177 9.94 -6.04 16.14
C ASP A 177 9.18 -5.87 17.47
N LYS A 178 9.46 -4.80 18.21
CA LYS A 178 8.74 -4.43 19.42
C LYS A 178 7.26 -4.15 19.10
N ILE A 179 6.99 -3.40 18.05
CA ILE A 179 5.62 -3.05 17.60
C ILE A 179 4.87 -4.27 17.05
N TYR A 180 5.56 -5.21 16.39
CA TYR A 180 4.98 -6.50 16.02
C TYR A 180 4.48 -7.25 17.27
N ASN A 181 5.31 -7.37 18.31
CA ASN A 181 4.94 -8.05 19.55
C ASN A 181 3.83 -7.30 20.33
N GLU A 182 4.05 -6.02 20.65
CA GLU A 182 3.19 -5.22 21.55
C GLU A 182 1.94 -4.64 20.87
N CYS A 183 1.80 -4.72 19.54
CA CYS A 183 0.60 -4.20 18.87
C CYS A 183 -0.05 -5.23 17.94
N VAL A 184 0.69 -6.14 17.31
CA VAL A 184 0.08 -7.17 16.45
C VAL A 184 -0.25 -8.43 17.25
N LYS A 185 0.69 -8.98 18.03
CA LYS A 185 0.41 -10.19 18.83
C LYS A 185 -0.55 -9.95 20.00
N GLU A 186 -0.67 -8.71 20.49
CA GLU A 186 -1.69 -8.35 21.49
C GLU A 186 -3.11 -8.29 20.90
N LEU A 187 -3.26 -7.84 19.65
CA LEU A 187 -4.59 -7.65 19.03
C LEU A 187 -5.06 -8.87 18.23
N PHE A 188 -4.14 -9.70 17.75
CA PHE A 188 -4.44 -10.85 16.90
C PHE A 188 -3.97 -12.17 17.53
N HIS A 189 -4.77 -13.21 17.32
CA HIS A 189 -4.43 -14.58 17.65
C HIS A 189 -4.22 -15.36 16.35
N PHE A 190 -3.06 -15.99 16.22
CA PHE A 190 -2.66 -16.85 15.12
C PHE A 190 -1.52 -17.76 15.58
N GLU A 191 -1.35 -18.89 14.93
CA GLU A 191 -0.18 -19.75 15.09
C GLU A 191 1.00 -19.14 14.31
N GLU A 192 2.19 -19.06 14.94
CA GLU A 192 3.39 -18.58 14.26
C GLU A 192 4.04 -19.72 13.48
N ASP A 193 4.46 -19.44 12.24
CA ASP A 193 5.18 -20.40 11.42
C ASP A 193 6.65 -20.49 11.86
N SER A 194 7.22 -21.70 11.81
CA SER A 194 8.62 -21.95 12.20
C SER A 194 9.64 -21.23 11.31
N GLY A 195 9.27 -20.85 10.08
CA GLY A 195 10.11 -20.08 9.15
C GLY A 195 10.07 -18.55 9.35
N GLY A 196 9.21 -18.05 10.25
CA GLY A 196 8.98 -16.63 10.49
C GLY A 196 8.44 -15.86 9.27
N ILE A 197 7.84 -16.53 8.30
CA ILE A 197 7.27 -15.98 7.07
C ILE A 197 6.06 -15.09 7.38
N ILE A 198 5.18 -15.49 8.31
CA ILE A 198 4.04 -14.68 8.79
C ILE A 198 4.55 -13.36 9.38
N LYS A 199 5.52 -13.44 10.29
CA LYS A 199 6.16 -12.26 10.90
C LYS A 199 6.79 -11.37 9.82
N ARG A 200 7.51 -11.95 8.86
CA ARG A 200 8.14 -11.24 7.73
C ARG A 200 7.10 -10.54 6.85
N THR A 201 5.98 -11.18 6.56
CA THR A 201 4.84 -10.61 5.80
C THR A 201 4.23 -9.42 6.54
N ILE A 202 3.96 -9.55 7.84
CA ILE A 202 3.41 -8.45 8.66
C ILE A 202 4.41 -7.29 8.77
N LEU A 203 5.71 -7.56 8.96
CA LEU A 203 6.76 -6.54 8.96
C LEU A 203 6.94 -5.85 7.60
N LYS A 204 6.70 -6.55 6.48
CA LYS A 204 6.62 -5.93 5.14
C LYS A 204 5.42 -4.99 5.03
N MET A 205 4.25 -5.36 5.56
CA MET A 205 3.07 -4.49 5.58
C MET A 205 3.31 -3.22 6.43
N LEU A 206 3.90 -3.37 7.62
CA LEU A 206 4.29 -2.23 8.48
C LEU A 206 5.32 -1.32 7.79
N GLY A 207 6.32 -1.90 7.12
CA GLY A 207 7.32 -1.13 6.39
C GLY A 207 6.75 -0.33 5.21
N ARG A 208 5.76 -0.89 4.50
CA ARG A 208 5.01 -0.16 3.46
C ARG A 208 4.22 1.00 4.07
N ALA A 209 3.42 0.74 5.11
CA ALA A 209 2.66 1.79 5.80
C ALA A 209 3.53 2.94 6.33
N TRP A 210 4.73 2.63 6.85
CA TRP A 210 5.72 3.63 7.28
C TRP A 210 6.29 4.45 6.11
N LYS A 211 6.66 3.81 4.99
CA LYS A 211 7.10 4.52 3.76
C LYS A 211 6.00 5.44 3.24
N ASP A 212 4.78 4.92 3.09
CA ASP A 212 3.62 5.65 2.57
C ASP A 212 3.29 6.88 3.43
N THR A 213 3.30 6.72 4.75
CA THR A 213 3.04 7.82 5.69
C THR A 213 4.12 8.90 5.60
N ARG A 214 5.40 8.54 5.51
CA ARG A 214 6.49 9.52 5.37
C ARG A 214 6.39 10.30 4.06
N ASN A 215 6.02 9.63 2.97
CA ASN A 215 5.76 10.30 1.70
C ASN A 215 4.56 11.26 1.83
N HIS A 216 3.46 10.82 2.45
CA HIS A 216 2.29 11.67 2.69
C HIS A 216 2.63 12.90 3.54
N LEU A 217 3.38 12.73 4.64
CA LEU A 217 3.89 13.84 5.46
C LEU A 217 4.72 14.84 4.63
N TYR A 218 5.63 14.34 3.79
CA TYR A 218 6.44 15.20 2.94
C TYR A 218 5.56 16.04 2.01
N HIS A 219 4.68 15.42 1.22
CA HIS A 219 3.83 16.14 0.28
C HIS A 219 2.80 17.07 0.95
N TYR A 220 2.42 16.80 2.21
CA TYR A 220 1.48 17.65 2.94
C TYR A 220 2.13 18.87 3.62
N PHE A 221 3.32 18.70 4.21
CA PHE A 221 3.98 19.73 5.03
C PHE A 221 5.14 20.46 4.32
N TYR A 222 5.80 19.83 3.35
CA TYR A 222 6.89 20.48 2.59
C TYR A 222 6.33 21.34 1.47
N LYS A 223 6.90 22.54 1.33
CA LYS A 223 6.55 23.54 0.33
C LYS A 223 7.81 24.01 -0.41
N GLU A 224 7.83 23.81 -1.71
CA GLU A 224 8.98 24.13 -2.58
C GLU A 224 9.20 25.64 -2.75
N ASP A 225 8.15 26.45 -2.58
CA ASP A 225 8.20 27.92 -2.57
C ASP A 225 8.77 28.52 -1.27
N LEU A 226 8.93 27.71 -0.21
CA LEU A 226 9.46 28.14 1.08
C LEU A 226 10.94 27.76 1.26
N THR A 227 11.68 28.57 2.01
CA THR A 227 13.05 28.24 2.40
C THR A 227 13.09 26.98 3.28
N LEU A 228 14.24 26.31 3.36
CA LEU A 228 14.40 25.14 4.22
C LEU A 228 14.11 25.46 5.70
N GLU A 229 14.49 26.64 6.18
CA GLU A 229 14.21 27.07 7.56
C GLU A 229 12.72 27.29 7.83
N GLN A 230 11.99 27.87 6.87
CA GLN A 230 10.54 28.03 6.94
C GLN A 230 9.84 26.65 6.94
N ASN A 231 10.30 25.72 6.10
CA ASN A 231 9.82 24.33 6.09
C ASN A 231 10.13 23.58 7.40
N ILE A 232 11.29 23.82 8.02
CA ILE A 232 11.64 23.25 9.34
C ILE A 232 10.76 23.82 10.46
N LYS A 233 10.42 25.12 10.39
CA LYS A 233 9.50 25.78 11.33
C LYS A 233 8.06 25.28 11.14
N GLY A 234 7.63 25.02 9.90
CA GLY A 234 6.32 24.48 9.53
C GLY A 234 6.14 22.96 9.76
N ARG A 235 6.91 22.35 10.66
CA ARG A 235 6.90 20.90 10.90
C ARG A 235 5.54 20.36 11.39
N PRO A 236 5.25 19.06 11.18
CA PRO A 236 4.06 18.43 11.74
C PRO A 236 4.05 18.46 13.28
N PRO A 237 2.86 18.54 13.92
CA PRO A 237 2.74 18.38 15.37
C PRO A 237 3.19 16.98 15.80
N GLY A 238 3.77 16.87 16.99
CA GLY A 238 4.29 15.60 17.52
C GLY A 238 5.67 15.17 17.00
N ILE A 239 6.23 15.89 16.00
CA ILE A 239 7.58 15.64 15.48
C ILE A 239 8.53 16.73 15.98
N THR A 240 9.76 16.35 16.36
CA THR A 240 10.81 17.28 16.81
C THR A 240 11.41 18.07 15.65
N ALA A 241 12.00 19.24 15.93
CA ALA A 241 12.64 20.05 14.91
C ALA A 241 13.75 19.28 14.18
N ASP A 242 14.58 18.56 14.93
CA ASP A 242 15.73 17.84 14.41
C ASP A 242 15.32 16.61 13.59
N HIS A 243 14.32 15.84 14.03
CA HIS A 243 13.82 14.70 13.25
C HIS A 243 13.21 15.14 11.92
N TRP A 244 12.47 16.25 11.91
CA TRP A 244 11.92 16.82 10.68
C TRP A 244 13.03 17.36 9.78
N ARG A 245 14.01 18.08 10.35
CA ARG A 245 15.19 18.54 9.61
C ARG A 245 15.95 17.40 8.95
N TRP A 246 16.34 16.37 9.69
CA TRP A 246 17.07 15.21 9.15
C TRP A 246 16.28 14.48 8.06
N PHE A 247 14.95 14.40 8.19
CA PHE A 247 14.08 13.87 7.15
C PHE A 247 14.06 14.73 5.89
N LEU A 248 13.95 16.07 6.03
CA LEU A 248 14.02 16.99 4.89
C LEU A 248 15.39 16.98 4.21
N ASP A 249 16.48 16.98 4.98
CA ASP A 249 17.86 16.91 4.48
C ASP A 249 18.08 15.61 3.68
N TYR A 250 17.55 14.48 4.16
CA TYR A 250 17.52 13.22 3.41
C TYR A 250 16.68 13.32 2.12
N ARG A 251 15.40 13.72 2.24
CA ARG A 251 14.45 13.70 1.13
C ARG A 251 14.80 14.67 0.01
N ASN A 252 15.44 15.80 0.35
CA ASN A 252 15.92 16.80 -0.61
C ASN A 252 17.34 16.55 -1.12
N SER A 253 18.06 15.55 -0.60
CA SER A 253 19.39 15.20 -1.09
C SER A 253 19.37 14.84 -2.58
N LYS A 254 20.46 15.17 -3.29
CA LYS A 254 20.60 14.86 -4.74
C LYS A 254 20.44 13.36 -5.01
N GLU A 255 20.99 12.51 -4.14
CA GLU A 255 20.89 11.05 -4.24
C GLU A 255 19.43 10.57 -4.18
N THR A 256 18.65 11.05 -3.20
CA THR A 256 17.23 10.66 -3.07
C THR A 256 16.39 11.18 -4.23
N LYS A 257 16.61 12.42 -4.68
CA LYS A 257 15.91 12.97 -5.86
C LYS A 257 16.21 12.17 -7.13
N GLU A 258 17.47 11.75 -7.32
CA GLU A 258 17.88 10.91 -8.46
C GLU A 258 17.26 9.50 -8.40
N LYS A 259 17.21 8.87 -7.22
CA LYS A 259 16.51 7.58 -7.03
C LYS A 259 15.01 7.70 -7.36
N CYS A 260 14.33 8.74 -6.88
CA CYS A 260 12.92 8.98 -7.24
C CYS A 260 12.73 9.18 -8.75
N ARG A 261 13.61 9.94 -9.41
CA ARG A 261 13.55 10.15 -10.87
C ARG A 261 13.64 8.83 -11.63
N LYS A 262 14.60 7.97 -11.27
CA LYS A 262 14.75 6.62 -11.87
C LYS A 262 13.54 5.73 -11.63
N ASN A 263 12.91 5.79 -10.45
CA ASN A 263 11.72 4.98 -10.18
C ASN A 263 10.51 5.45 -11.00
N VAL A 264 10.32 6.76 -11.20
CA VAL A 264 9.30 7.30 -12.12
C VAL A 264 9.59 6.89 -13.58
N GLU A 265 10.85 6.97 -14.02
CA GLU A 265 11.27 6.50 -15.35
C GLU A 265 11.10 4.97 -15.53
N ASN A 266 11.21 4.18 -14.46
CA ASN A 266 10.96 2.75 -14.51
C ASN A 266 9.47 2.42 -14.51
N GLN A 267 8.67 3.15 -13.71
CA GLN A 267 7.22 3.00 -13.68
C GLN A 267 6.58 3.40 -15.03
N SER A 268 7.11 4.41 -15.74
CA SER A 268 6.60 4.77 -17.07
C SER A 268 6.75 3.68 -18.12
N LYS A 269 7.60 2.67 -17.87
CA LYS A 269 7.77 1.46 -18.71
C LYS A 269 6.78 0.34 -18.34
N GLN A 270 6.01 0.48 -17.26
CA GLN A 270 5.06 -0.54 -16.80
C GLN A 270 3.82 -0.58 -17.70
N LEU A 271 3.76 -1.58 -18.58
CA LEU A 271 2.67 -1.77 -19.55
C LEU A 271 1.33 -2.19 -18.90
N TYR A 272 1.38 -2.89 -17.77
CA TYR A 272 0.21 -3.44 -17.09
C TYR A 272 0.06 -2.85 -15.69
N THR A 273 -1.01 -2.07 -15.50
CA THR A 273 -1.41 -1.58 -14.18
C THR A 273 -2.30 -2.61 -13.47
N HIS A 274 -2.10 -2.80 -12.18
CA HIS A 274 -2.94 -3.70 -11.38
C HIS A 274 -4.31 -3.05 -11.10
N THR A 275 -5.39 -3.76 -11.39
CA THR A 275 -6.77 -3.26 -11.26
C THR A 275 -7.52 -3.85 -10.05
N GLY A 276 -6.92 -4.79 -9.30
CA GLY A 276 -7.57 -5.50 -8.16
C GLY A 276 -7.93 -4.64 -6.93
N GLY A 277 -7.70 -3.32 -6.99
CA GLY A 277 -8.10 -2.39 -5.94
C GLY A 277 -7.32 -2.56 -4.64
N SER A 278 -7.98 -2.36 -3.50
CA SER A 278 -7.38 -2.40 -2.16
C SER A 278 -7.45 -3.75 -1.45
N LYS A 279 -8.05 -4.78 -2.06
CA LYS A 279 -7.92 -6.16 -1.60
C LYS A 279 -6.61 -6.73 -2.13
N SER A 280 -5.93 -7.55 -1.32
CA SER A 280 -4.80 -8.34 -1.79
C SER A 280 -5.29 -9.47 -2.70
N LEU A 281 -4.46 -9.89 -3.67
CA LEU A 281 -4.75 -11.04 -4.54
C LEU A 281 -5.09 -12.28 -3.71
N ALA A 282 -4.33 -12.57 -2.65
CA ALA A 282 -4.63 -13.66 -1.71
C ALA A 282 -6.05 -13.64 -1.11
N ARG A 283 -6.66 -12.45 -0.94
CA ARG A 283 -8.05 -12.33 -0.45
C ARG A 283 -9.08 -12.45 -1.57
N LEU A 284 -8.71 -12.12 -2.81
CA LEU A 284 -9.57 -12.32 -3.98
C LEU A 284 -9.60 -13.80 -4.35
N GLU A 285 -8.43 -14.45 -4.40
CA GLU A 285 -8.27 -15.90 -4.60
C GLU A 285 -9.12 -16.70 -3.59
N GLU A 286 -9.05 -16.39 -2.29
CA GLU A 286 -9.85 -17.04 -1.24
C GLU A 286 -11.37 -16.81 -1.40
N GLU A 287 -11.78 -15.65 -1.93
CA GLU A 287 -13.20 -15.31 -2.14
C GLU A 287 -13.78 -15.97 -3.42
N GLU A 288 -12.94 -16.33 -4.39
CA GLU A 288 -13.34 -16.99 -5.65
C GLU A 288 -13.39 -18.53 -5.55
N VAL A 289 -12.91 -19.13 -4.45
CA VAL A 289 -12.87 -20.59 -4.20
C VAL A 289 -14.18 -21.13 -3.56
N ILE A 290 -15.23 -20.30 -3.49
CA ILE A 290 -16.54 -20.59 -2.85
C ILE A 290 -17.59 -21.06 -3.86
#